data_AF-A0A7R9DRD0-F1
#
_entry.id   AF-A0A7R9DRD0-F1
#
_cell.length_a   1.000
_cell.length_b   1.000
_cell.length_c   1.000
_cell.angle_alpha   90.00
_cell.angle_beta   90.00
_cell.angle_gamma   90.00
#
_symmetry.space_group_name_H-M   'P 1'
#
loop_
_entity.id
_entity.type
_entity.pdbx_description
1 polymer ?
#
loop_
_entity_poly.entity_id
_entity_poly.type
_entity_poly.pdbx_seq_one_letter_code
_entity_poly.pdbx_strand_id
1 'polypeptide(L)'
;MPDVNSSRHHQWFYFEVSNMESKTPYQFNIINCEKQNSQFNFGMKPLLYSVREATLGQMGWVRTGRDICYYRNSYQNLGSKGRSYFTTTFTVEFPHAYDVCYIAYHYPYTYSQLL
;
A
#
# COMPACT_ATOMS: atom_id res chain seq x y z
N MET A 1 -6.14 6.07 -7.22
CA MET A 1 -6.86 6.36 -8.49
C MET A 1 -7.29 5.04 -9.11
N PRO A 2 -8.45 4.98 -9.79
CA PRO A 2 -8.84 3.82 -10.59
C PRO A 2 -7.84 3.52 -11.70
N ASP A 3 -7.71 2.24 -12.06
CA ASP A 3 -6.99 1.83 -13.25
C ASP A 3 -7.64 2.48 -14.49
N VAL A 4 -6.84 3.11 -15.36
CA VAL A 4 -7.30 3.86 -16.53
C VAL A 4 -7.98 2.94 -17.57
N ASN A 5 -7.76 1.61 -17.50
CA ASN A 5 -8.28 0.63 -18.43
C ASN A 5 -9.24 -0.40 -17.79
N SER A 6 -9.54 -0.30 -16.49
CA SER A 6 -10.47 -1.17 -15.80
C SER A 6 -11.24 -0.42 -14.71
N SER A 7 -12.55 -0.31 -14.92
CA SER A 7 -13.48 0.27 -13.94
C SER A 7 -13.70 -0.59 -12.68
N ARG A 8 -12.98 -1.72 -12.51
CA ARG A 8 -13.29 -2.75 -11.51
C ARG A 8 -12.09 -3.37 -10.78
N HIS A 9 -10.89 -2.81 -10.91
CA HIS A 9 -9.67 -3.40 -10.32
C HIS A 9 -8.89 -2.41 -9.45
N HIS A 10 -9.50 -1.91 -8.38
CA HIS A 10 -8.79 -1.15 -7.35
C HIS A 10 -8.02 -2.09 -6.40
N GLN A 11 -6.84 -2.53 -6.82
CA GLN A 11 -5.94 -3.35 -5.98
C GLN A 11 -4.61 -2.68 -5.67
N TRP A 12 -4.21 -1.72 -6.48
CA TRP A 12 -2.90 -1.09 -6.38
C TRP A 12 -3.01 0.22 -5.63
N PHE A 13 -2.14 0.37 -4.63
CA PHE A 13 -1.85 1.65 -4.02
C PHE A 13 -0.36 1.95 -4.23
N TYR A 14 -0.11 3.23 -4.45
CA TYR A 14 1.22 3.84 -4.48
C TYR A 14 1.03 5.25 -3.95
N PHE A 15 1.65 5.58 -2.83
CA PHE A 15 1.56 6.91 -2.24
C PHE A 15 2.84 7.27 -1.51
N GLU A 16 3.10 8.57 -1.44
CA GLU A 16 4.19 9.16 -0.67
C GLU A 16 3.71 9.43 0.76
N VAL A 17 4.59 9.21 1.73
CA VAL A 17 4.47 9.62 3.12
C VAL A 17 5.73 10.40 3.47
N SER A 18 5.57 11.60 4.00
CA SER A 18 6.68 12.44 4.45
C SER A 18 6.41 12.97 5.85
N ASN A 19 7.44 13.51 6.49
CA ASN A 19 7.35 14.11 7.83
C ASN A 19 6.85 13.14 8.92
N MET A 20 7.25 11.87 8.82
CA MET A 20 7.05 10.86 9.86
C MET A 20 8.08 10.96 10.98
N GLU A 21 7.72 10.46 12.15
CA GLU A 21 8.65 10.18 13.25
C GLU A 21 9.29 8.80 13.08
N SER A 22 10.58 8.70 13.42
CA SER A 22 11.33 7.44 13.38
C SER A 22 10.83 6.47 14.45
N LYS A 23 10.68 5.20 14.10
CA LYS A 23 10.27 4.09 15.00
C LYS A 23 8.89 4.26 15.65
N THR A 24 8.10 5.23 15.20
CA THR A 24 6.70 5.37 15.60
C THR A 24 5.84 4.49 14.70
N PRO A 25 4.92 3.67 15.24
CA PRO A 25 4.05 2.83 14.43
C PRO A 25 2.87 3.63 13.85
N TYR A 26 2.72 3.59 12.53
CA TYR A 26 1.62 4.21 11.80
C TYR A 26 0.72 3.16 11.18
N GLN A 27 -0.58 3.23 11.50
CA GLN A 27 -1.58 2.32 10.95
C GLN A 27 -2.26 2.95 9.73
N PHE A 28 -2.16 2.27 8.59
CA PHE A 28 -2.81 2.66 7.35
C PHE A 28 -4.08 1.82 7.13
N ASN A 29 -5.16 2.47 6.68
CA ASN A 29 -6.43 1.82 6.35
C ASN A 29 -6.83 2.16 4.92
N ILE A 30 -6.69 1.21 4.00
CA ILE A 30 -7.13 1.34 2.62
C ILE A 30 -8.55 0.78 2.52
N ILE A 31 -9.55 1.67 2.52
CA ILE A 31 -10.97 1.33 2.72
C ILE A 31 -11.75 0.99 1.45
N ASN A 32 -11.17 1.18 0.27
CA ASN A 32 -11.85 1.09 -1.02
C ASN A 32 -11.45 -0.15 -1.83
N CYS A 33 -11.07 -1.25 -1.17
CA CYS A 33 -10.73 -2.48 -1.88
C CYS A 33 -11.99 -3.22 -2.35
N GLU A 34 -11.99 -3.75 -3.57
CA GLU A 34 -13.18 -4.38 -4.18
C GLU A 34 -13.14 -5.92 -4.21
N LYS A 35 -11.96 -6.53 -4.04
CA LYS A 35 -11.82 -7.99 -4.13
C LYS A 35 -12.29 -8.66 -2.84
N GLN A 36 -12.91 -9.83 -2.96
CA GLN A 36 -13.32 -10.59 -1.78
C GLN A 36 -12.14 -11.22 -1.04
N ASN A 37 -11.04 -11.47 -1.74
CA ASN A 37 -9.83 -12.05 -1.17
C ASN A 37 -8.60 -11.22 -1.57
N SER A 38 -7.63 -11.14 -0.66
CA SER A 38 -6.41 -10.37 -0.82
C SER A 38 -5.18 -11.23 -0.60
N GLN A 39 -4.10 -10.96 -1.32
CA GLN A 39 -2.82 -11.62 -1.11
C GLN A 39 -2.24 -11.32 0.28
N PHE A 40 -2.69 -10.23 0.92
CA PHE A 40 -2.38 -9.92 2.31
C PHE A 40 -2.84 -11.02 3.29
N ASN A 41 -3.91 -11.76 2.97
CA ASN A 41 -4.35 -12.91 3.77
C ASN A 41 -3.38 -14.10 3.69
N PHE A 42 -2.50 -14.13 2.69
CA PHE A 42 -1.53 -15.20 2.45
C PHE A 42 -0.10 -14.76 2.76
N GLY A 43 0.09 -13.76 3.62
CA GLY A 43 1.40 -13.33 4.10
C GLY A 43 2.11 -12.31 3.20
N MET A 44 1.42 -11.75 2.20
CA MET A 44 1.96 -10.60 1.48
C MET A 44 2.14 -9.41 2.42
N LYS A 45 3.15 -8.59 2.13
CA LYS A 45 3.47 -7.37 2.87
C LYS A 45 3.60 -6.18 1.92
N PRO A 46 3.18 -4.96 2.31
CA PRO A 46 3.41 -3.77 1.50
C PRO A 46 4.91 -3.56 1.30
N LEU A 47 5.25 -2.85 0.23
CA LEU A 47 6.62 -2.41 -0.02
C LEU A 47 6.79 -0.98 0.46
N LEU A 48 7.97 -0.70 0.99
CA LEU A 48 8.41 0.63 1.38
C LEU A 48 9.71 0.96 0.68
N TYR A 49 9.84 2.20 0.24
CA TYR A 49 11.05 2.76 -0.31
C TYR A 49 11.36 4.05 0.43
N SER A 50 12.51 4.11 1.09
CA SER A 50 13.01 5.31 1.76
C SER A 50 13.94 6.08 0.82
N VAL A 51 13.67 7.37 0.60
CA VAL A 51 14.55 8.25 -0.18
C VAL A 51 15.88 8.45 0.55
N ARG A 52 15.84 8.56 1.89
CA ARG A 52 17.04 8.70 2.70
C ARG A 52 17.93 7.46 2.63
N GLU A 53 17.40 6.24 2.78
CA GLU A 53 18.19 5.00 2.65
C GLU A 53 18.78 4.87 1.24
N ALA A 54 18.00 5.20 0.20
CA ALA A 54 18.48 5.19 -1.17
C ALA A 54 19.65 6.18 -1.39
N THR A 55 19.58 7.37 -0.78
CA THR A 55 20.67 8.36 -0.83
C THR A 55 21.92 7.89 -0.08
N LEU A 56 21.75 7.09 0.97
CA LEU A 56 22.84 6.50 1.76
C LEU A 56 23.44 5.24 1.12
N GLY A 57 23.02 4.86 -0.09
CA GLY A 57 23.54 3.71 -0.83
C GLY A 57 22.78 2.39 -0.58
N GLN A 58 21.75 2.41 0.27
CA GLN A 58 20.83 1.28 0.47
C GLN A 58 19.58 1.47 -0.41
N MET A 59 19.77 1.37 -1.72
CA MET A 59 18.66 1.47 -2.66
C MET A 59 17.83 0.18 -2.71
N GLY A 60 16.52 0.29 -2.50
CA GLY A 60 15.62 -0.83 -2.75
C GLY A 60 14.22 -0.65 -2.17
N TRP A 61 13.29 -1.40 -2.74
CA TRP A 61 11.98 -1.62 -2.16
C TRP A 61 12.07 -2.76 -1.14
N VAL A 62 11.72 -2.49 0.11
CA VAL A 62 11.73 -3.48 1.19
C VAL A 62 10.31 -3.87 1.58
N ARG A 63 10.09 -5.15 1.87
CA ARG A 63 8.82 -5.63 2.43
C ARG A 63 8.72 -5.12 3.87
N THR A 64 7.75 -4.26 4.14
CA THR A 64 7.47 -3.75 5.49
C THR A 64 6.05 -4.09 5.91
N GLY A 65 5.67 -3.79 7.14
CA GLY A 65 4.31 -3.96 7.62
C GLY A 65 4.17 -5.12 8.61
N ARG A 66 3.40 -4.84 9.66
CA ARG A 66 2.91 -5.80 10.65
C ARG A 66 1.41 -5.60 10.88
N ASP A 67 0.78 -6.53 11.58
CA ASP A 67 -0.65 -6.50 11.94
C ASP A 67 -1.56 -6.32 10.72
N ILE A 68 -1.21 -7.00 9.63
CA ILE A 68 -1.91 -6.86 8.36
C ILE A 68 -3.24 -7.61 8.43
N CYS A 69 -4.34 -6.91 8.16
CA CYS A 69 -5.69 -7.44 8.20
C CYS A 69 -6.45 -7.06 6.92
N TYR A 70 -7.27 -7.99 6.42
CA TYR A 70 -8.17 -7.73 5.30
C TYR A 70 -9.58 -8.17 5.66
N TYR A 71 -10.51 -7.21 5.73
CA TYR A 71 -11.88 -7.49 6.17
C TYR A 71 -12.89 -6.67 5.38
N ARG A 72 -14.13 -7.18 5.32
CA ARG A 72 -15.26 -6.47 4.70
C ARG A 72 -15.63 -5.27 5.56
N ASN A 73 -15.83 -4.11 4.94
CA ASN A 73 -16.31 -2.91 5.62
C ASN A 73 -17.75 -2.55 5.21
N SER A 74 -18.31 -1.54 5.86
CA SER A 74 -19.71 -1.11 5.65
C SER A 74 -19.86 -0.06 4.54
N TYR A 75 -18.77 0.36 3.89
CA TYR A 75 -18.84 1.32 2.79
C TYR A 75 -19.43 0.63 1.56
N GLN A 76 -20.48 1.21 1.01
CA GLN A 76 -21.17 0.64 -0.15
C GLN A 76 -20.59 1.18 -1.45
N ASN A 77 -20.33 0.27 -2.39
CA ASN A 77 -20.03 0.64 -3.77
C ASN A 77 -21.34 0.95 -4.50
N LEU A 78 -21.68 2.24 -4.59
CA LEU A 78 -22.89 2.74 -5.27
C LEU A 78 -22.95 2.34 -6.75
N GLY A 79 -21.81 2.00 -7.38
CA GLY A 79 -21.71 1.61 -8.79
C GLY A 79 -21.85 0.12 -9.09
N SER A 80 -21.83 -0.77 -8.09
CA SER A 80 -21.86 -2.22 -8.33
C SER A 80 -22.78 -2.97 -7.36
N LYS A 81 -24.08 -3.05 -7.71
CA LYS A 81 -25.10 -3.96 -7.12
C LYS A 81 -24.99 -4.15 -5.59
N GLY A 82 -24.80 -3.07 -4.82
CA GLY A 82 -24.79 -3.14 -3.35
C GLY A 82 -23.63 -3.95 -2.73
N ARG A 83 -22.52 -4.15 -3.45
CA ARG A 83 -21.34 -4.81 -2.87
C ARG A 83 -20.63 -3.86 -1.90
N SER A 84 -20.35 -4.33 -0.69
CA SER A 84 -19.52 -3.60 0.27
C SER A 84 -18.05 -3.65 -0.15
N TYR A 85 -17.31 -2.56 0.13
CA TYR A 85 -15.87 -2.56 0.02
C TYR A 85 -15.22 -3.40 1.12
N PHE A 86 -13.93 -3.62 0.95
CA PHE A 86 -13.04 -4.24 1.91
C PHE A 86 -12.00 -3.22 2.35
N THR A 87 -11.58 -3.34 3.61
CA THR A 87 -10.48 -2.57 4.17
C THR A 87 -9.25 -3.45 4.29
N THR A 88 -8.13 -2.97 3.75
CA THR A 88 -6.81 -3.47 4.13
C THR A 88 -6.24 -2.57 5.20
N THR A 89 -5.91 -3.14 6.35
CA THR A 89 -5.19 -2.46 7.43
C THR A 89 -3.78 -3.01 7.53
N PHE A 90 -2.79 -2.16 7.70
CA PHE A 90 -1.41 -2.56 7.99
C PHE A 90 -0.68 -1.47 8.77
N THR A 91 0.25 -1.89 9.64
CA THR A 91 1.05 -0.98 10.47
C THR A 91 2.48 -0.93 9.97
N VAL A 92 2.99 0.27 9.71
CA VAL A 92 4.37 0.51 9.24
C VAL A 92 5.12 1.35 10.27
N GLU A 93 6.37 1.00 10.52
CA GLU A 93 7.32 1.82 11.27
C GLU A 93 8.37 2.36 10.30
N PHE A 94 8.61 3.66 10.36
CA PHE A 94 9.56 4.31 9.46
C PHE A 94 10.96 4.37 10.09
N PRO A 95 12.01 4.12 9.31
CA PRO A 95 13.38 4.05 9.85
C PRO A 95 13.89 5.42 10.26
N HIS A 96 13.48 6.49 9.57
CA HIS A 96 14.08 7.82 9.71
C HIS A 96 13.03 8.92 9.87
N ALA A 97 13.34 9.88 10.75
CA ALA A 97 12.55 11.11 10.86
C ALA A 97 12.90 12.06 9.72
N TYR A 98 11.91 12.86 9.28
CA TYR A 98 12.02 13.81 8.16
C TYR A 98 12.40 13.17 6.83
N ASP A 99 12.16 11.87 6.69
CA ASP A 99 12.35 11.15 5.45
C ASP A 99 11.11 11.30 4.54
N VAL A 100 11.29 10.94 3.28
CA VAL A 100 10.22 10.75 2.31
C VAL A 100 10.22 9.26 1.97
N CYS A 101 9.14 8.57 2.35
CA CYS A 101 8.95 7.16 2.05
C CYS A 101 7.80 6.96 1.06
N TYR A 102 7.97 6.04 0.13
CA TYR A 102 6.89 5.59 -0.76
C TYR A 102 6.41 4.23 -0.30
N ILE A 103 5.09 4.06 -0.27
CA ILE A 103 4.45 2.78 0.07
C ILE A 103 3.72 2.27 -1.17
N ALA A 104 3.99 1.02 -1.55
CA ALA A 104 3.42 0.38 -2.73
C ALA A 104 2.82 -1.00 -2.42
N TYR A 105 1.77 -1.37 -3.16
CA TYR A 105 1.17 -2.71 -3.06
C TYR A 105 2.15 -3.79 -3.56
N HIS A 106 2.77 -3.59 -4.71
CA HIS A 106 3.77 -4.49 -5.29
C HIS A 106 4.84 -3.65 -6.01
N TYR A 107 5.96 -4.26 -6.39
CA TYR A 107 7.10 -3.56 -6.99
C TYR A 107 6.58 -2.73 -8.16
N PRO A 108 6.77 -1.39 -8.13
CA PRO A 108 6.37 -0.57 -9.26
C PRO A 108 7.26 -0.95 -10.43
N TYR A 109 6.66 -1.56 -11.45
CA TYR A 109 7.33 -1.75 -12.72
C TYR A 109 7.41 -0.39 -13.40
N THR A 110 8.61 0.18 -13.48
CA THR A 110 8.84 1.31 -14.37
C THR A 110 8.79 0.78 -15.82
N TYR A 111 8.12 1.50 -16.71
CA TYR A 111 8.01 1.16 -18.14
C TYR A 111 9.38 0.84 -18.79
N SER A 112 10.47 1.38 -18.23
CA SER A 112 11.86 1.12 -18.59
C SER A 112 12.34 -0.32 -18.37
N GLN A 113 11.66 -1.14 -17.55
CA GLN A 113 12.00 -2.55 -17.29
C GLN A 113 11.29 -3.55 -18.22
N LEU A 114 10.47 -3.06 -19.16
CA LEU A 114 9.76 -3.87 -20.15
C LEU A 114 10.42 -3.87 -21.54
N LEU A 115 11.68 -3.41 -21.64
CA LEU A 115 12.51 -3.48 -22.85
C LEU A 115 13.52 -4.62 -22.77
#